data_AF-A0A957VR36-F1
#
_entry.id   AF-A0A957VR36-F1
#
_cell.length_a   1.000
_cell.length_b   1.000
_cell.length_c   1.000
_cell.angle_alpha   90.00
_cell.angle_beta   90.00
_cell.angle_gamma   90.00
#
_symmetry.space_group_name_H-M   'P 1'
#
loop_
_entity.id
_entity.type
_entity.pdbx_description
1 polymer ?
#
loop_
_entity_poly.entity_id
_entity_poly.type
_entity_poly.pdbx_seq_one_letter_code
_entity_poly.pdbx_strand_id
1 'polypeptide(L)'
;MLAERFTADLSAHLQSRDAFRPVPTIEDRGAWEGLPASVRAAHIARGEEALGYAYPGVPATVYLQFARMGNRSNYEELHFDRRHTLETLTLA
;
A
#
# COMPACT_ATOMS: atom_id res chain seq x y z
N MET A 1 26.00 12.21 -12.10
CA MET A 1 24.81 11.59 -11.46
C MET A 1 23.99 12.65 -10.72
N LEU A 2 22.66 12.53 -10.61
CA LEU A 2 21.82 13.49 -9.85
C LEU A 2 22.33 13.68 -8.41
N ALA A 3 22.76 12.59 -7.78
CA ALA A 3 23.31 12.60 -6.43
C ALA A 3 24.58 13.46 -6.29
N GLU A 4 25.40 13.62 -7.33
CA GLU A 4 26.64 14.42 -7.29
C GLU A 4 26.39 15.93 -7.44
N ARG A 5 25.27 16.32 -8.04
CA ARG A 5 24.94 17.74 -8.29
C ARG A 5 24.17 18.40 -7.15
N PHE A 6 23.47 17.62 -6.33
CA PHE A 6 22.50 18.15 -5.37
C PHE A 6 22.77 17.74 -3.91
N THR A 7 23.81 16.96 -3.62
CA THR A 7 24.07 16.45 -2.26
C THR A 7 24.43 17.54 -1.25
N ALA A 8 25.13 18.60 -1.68
CA ALA A 8 25.63 19.63 -0.77
C ALA A 8 24.51 20.37 -0.03
N ASP A 9 23.38 20.60 -0.69
CA ASP A 9 22.25 21.39 -0.15
C ASP A 9 20.98 20.56 0.12
N LEU A 10 20.98 19.25 -0.18
CA LEU A 10 19.80 18.41 -0.05
C LEU A 10 19.30 18.34 1.39
N SER A 11 20.20 18.26 2.37
CA SER A 11 19.84 18.22 3.79
C SER A 11 19.12 19.49 4.26
N ALA A 12 19.35 20.64 3.61
CA ALA A 12 18.67 21.89 3.91
C ALA A 12 17.21 21.92 3.43
N HIS A 13 16.84 21.03 2.49
CA HIS A 13 15.50 21.00 1.88
C HIS A 13 14.67 19.79 2.31
N LEU A 14 15.29 18.80 2.96
CA LEU A 14 14.59 17.62 3.47
C LEU A 14 14.14 17.84 4.90
N GLN A 15 12.92 17.42 5.20
CA GLN A 15 12.48 17.26 6.58
C GLN A 15 13.34 16.18 7.26
N SER A 16 13.62 16.36 8.55
CA SER A 16 14.26 15.30 9.33
C SER A 16 13.38 14.06 9.35
N ARG A 17 13.99 12.88 9.43
CA ARG A 17 13.26 11.60 9.46
C ARG A 17 12.16 11.58 10.53
N ASP A 18 12.44 12.16 11.69
CA ASP A 18 11.51 12.15 12.83
C ASP A 18 10.36 13.15 12.66
N ALA A 19 10.54 14.18 11.83
CA ALA A 19 9.50 15.16 11.47
C ALA A 19 8.70 14.75 10.22
N PHE A 20 9.20 13.80 9.41
CA PHE A 20 8.55 13.38 8.18
C PHE A 20 7.32 12.50 8.46
N ARG A 21 6.15 13.13 8.49
CA ARG A 21 4.84 12.49 8.66
C ARG A 21 3.92 12.87 7.50
N PRO A 22 4.09 12.25 6.31
CA PRO A 22 3.34 12.62 5.11
C PRO A 22 1.84 12.29 5.23
N VAL A 23 1.49 11.38 6.15
CA VAL A 23 0.11 11.01 6.49
C VAL A 23 -0.04 10.95 8.01
N PRO A 24 -1.26 11.15 8.56
CA PRO A 24 -1.52 10.96 9.98
C PRO A 24 -1.12 9.57 10.45
N THR A 25 -0.59 9.47 11.67
CA THR A 25 -0.30 8.18 12.30
C THR A 25 -1.59 7.56 12.85
N ILE A 26 -1.58 6.29 13.24
CA ILE A 26 -2.76 5.63 13.81
C ILE A 26 -3.22 6.27 15.13
N GLU A 27 -2.29 6.88 15.87
CA GLU A 27 -2.56 7.60 17.12
C GLU A 27 -3.23 8.97 16.90
N ASP A 28 -3.14 9.54 15.69
CA ASP A 28 -3.80 10.81 15.33
C ASP A 28 -5.29 10.59 15.05
N ARG A 29 -6.03 10.23 16.11
CA ARG A 29 -7.46 9.92 16.04
C ARG A 29 -8.28 11.08 15.49
N GLY A 30 -7.90 12.32 15.80
CA GLY A 30 -8.58 13.52 15.31
C GLY A 30 -8.55 13.63 13.79
N ALA A 31 -7.41 13.31 13.16
CA ALA A 31 -7.31 13.30 11.70
C ALA A 31 -8.20 12.22 11.05
N TRP A 32 -8.25 11.02 11.63
CA TRP A 32 -9.07 9.91 11.10
C TRP A 32 -10.57 10.12 11.33
N GLU A 33 -10.95 10.64 12.49
CA GLU A 33 -12.35 10.92 12.84
C GLU A 33 -12.88 12.18 12.16
N GLY A 34 -11.98 13.09 11.74
CA GLY A 34 -12.31 14.27 10.95
C GLY A 34 -12.55 14.00 9.45
N LEU A 35 -12.39 12.77 8.98
CA LEU A 35 -12.67 12.41 7.58
C LEU A 35 -14.15 12.65 7.24
N PRO A 36 -14.48 13.10 6.02
CA PRO A 36 -15.87 13.22 5.60
C PRO A 36 -16.62 11.89 5.78
N ALA A 37 -17.82 11.96 6.35
CA ALA A 37 -18.61 10.76 6.68
C ALA A 37 -18.83 9.83 5.47
N SER A 38 -18.99 10.39 4.27
CA SER A 38 -19.12 9.63 3.01
C SER A 38 -17.86 8.83 2.67
N VAL A 39 -16.68 9.38 2.91
CA VAL A 39 -15.40 8.69 2.66
C VAL A 39 -15.25 7.53 3.62
N ARG A 40 -15.49 7.77 4.92
CA ARG A 40 -15.45 6.71 5.94
C ARG A 40 -16.44 5.59 5.62
N ALA A 41 -17.68 5.93 5.29
CA ALA A 41 -18.71 4.95 4.93
C ALA A 41 -18.32 4.12 3.69
N ALA A 42 -17.72 4.75 2.67
CA ALA A 42 -17.27 4.05 1.47
C ALA A 42 -16.16 3.03 1.78
N HIS A 43 -15.19 3.38 2.63
CA HIS A 43 -14.14 2.44 3.02
C HIS A 43 -14.67 1.28 3.88
N ILE A 44 -15.58 1.56 4.82
CA ILE A 44 -16.25 0.52 5.61
C ILE A 44 -17.01 -0.46 4.71
N ALA A 45 -17.84 0.05 3.78
CA ALA A 45 -18.60 -0.80 2.87
C ALA A 45 -17.69 -1.71 2.01
N ARG A 46 -16.57 -1.19 1.51
CA ARG A 46 -15.57 -2.01 0.79
C ARG A 46 -14.94 -3.07 1.69
N GLY A 47 -14.69 -2.75 2.95
CA GLY A 47 -14.22 -3.71 3.95
C GLY A 47 -15.24 -4.82 4.19
N GLU A 48 -16.51 -4.47 4.36
CA GLU A 48 -17.61 -5.42 4.52
C GLU A 48 -17.77 -6.34 3.30
N GLU A 49 -17.68 -5.80 2.09
CA GLU A 49 -17.68 -6.59 0.84
C GLU A 49 -16.48 -7.55 0.75
N ALA A 50 -15.33 -7.18 1.32
CA ALA A 50 -14.12 -7.98 1.34
C ALA A 50 -14.11 -9.05 2.45
N LEU A 51 -15.07 -9.03 3.39
CA LEU A 51 -15.15 -10.04 4.45
C LEU A 51 -15.36 -11.43 3.85
N GLY A 52 -14.64 -12.41 4.39
CA GLY A 52 -14.71 -13.79 3.90
C GLY A 52 -13.96 -14.04 2.60
N TYR A 53 -13.20 -13.06 2.08
CA TYR A 53 -12.31 -13.28 0.95
C TYR A 53 -11.36 -14.47 1.23
N ALA A 54 -11.45 -15.49 0.38
CA ALA A 54 -10.59 -16.66 0.45
C ALA A 54 -9.24 -16.32 -0.16
N TYR A 55 -8.24 -16.07 0.69
CA TYR A 55 -6.89 -15.75 0.23
C TYR A 55 -6.28 -16.92 -0.57
N PRO A 56 -6.08 -16.76 -1.88
CA PRO A 56 -5.51 -17.84 -2.67
C PRO A 56 -4.05 -18.07 -2.28
N GLY A 57 -3.63 -19.34 -2.27
CA GLY A 57 -2.22 -19.68 -2.26
C GLY A 57 -1.56 -19.15 -3.53
N VAL A 58 -0.27 -18.81 -3.47
CA VAL A 58 0.52 -18.41 -4.64
C VAL A 58 1.49 -19.55 -4.96
N PRO A 59 1.19 -20.39 -5.96
CA PRO A 59 2.03 -21.54 -6.28
C PRO A 59 3.43 -21.11 -6.72
N ALA A 60 4.45 -21.85 -6.30
CA ALA A 60 5.83 -21.63 -6.76
C ALA A 60 5.95 -21.72 -8.29
N THR A 61 5.07 -22.50 -8.95
CA THR A 61 5.03 -22.61 -10.41
C THR A 61 4.71 -21.30 -11.10
N VAL A 62 3.89 -20.43 -10.50
CA VAL A 62 3.55 -19.11 -11.05
C VAL A 62 4.76 -18.17 -10.97
N TYR A 63 5.53 -18.22 -9.87
CA TYR A 63 6.81 -17.50 -9.78
C TYR A 63 7.80 -17.94 -10.87
N LEU A 64 7.88 -19.24 -11.16
CA LEU A 64 8.80 -19.78 -12.16
C LEU A 64 8.44 -19.39 -13.60
N GLN A 65 7.22 -18.89 -13.87
CA GLN A 65 6.82 -18.49 -15.22
C GLN A 65 7.68 -17.34 -15.75
N PHE A 66 8.11 -16.42 -14.88
CA PHE A 66 8.99 -15.33 -15.31
C PHE A 66 10.33 -15.87 -15.82
N ALA A 67 10.95 -16.79 -15.06
CA ALA A 67 12.21 -17.41 -15.47
C ALA A 67 12.09 -18.31 -16.70
N ARG A 68 10.94 -18.98 -16.88
CA ARG A 68 10.73 -19.96 -17.97
C ARG A 68 10.27 -19.35 -19.28
N MET A 69 9.45 -18.31 -19.23
CA MET A 69 8.76 -17.76 -20.39
C MET A 69 8.53 -16.24 -20.32
N GLY A 70 9.13 -15.55 -19.35
CA GLY A 70 9.02 -14.09 -19.20
C GLY A 70 7.68 -13.58 -18.67
N ASN A 71 6.71 -14.46 -18.36
CA ASN A 71 5.41 -14.04 -17.86
C ASN A 71 5.49 -13.73 -16.35
N ARG A 72 5.24 -12.46 -16.01
CA ARG A 72 5.15 -11.98 -14.62
C ARG A 72 3.71 -11.65 -14.20
N SER A 73 2.81 -11.40 -15.15
CA SER A 73 1.46 -10.90 -14.91
C SER A 73 0.62 -11.83 -14.05
N ASN A 74 0.73 -13.15 -14.26
CA ASN A 74 -0.02 -14.13 -13.47
C ASN A 74 0.37 -14.12 -11.97
N TYR A 75 1.66 -13.86 -11.68
CA TYR A 75 2.11 -13.70 -10.30
C TYR A 75 1.60 -12.37 -9.74
N GLU A 76 1.73 -11.29 -10.52
CA GLU A 76 1.33 -9.95 -10.10
C GLU A 76 -0.14 -9.88 -9.74
N GLU A 77 -1.02 -10.44 -10.56
CA GLU A 77 -2.47 -10.47 -10.31
C GLU A 77 -2.77 -11.12 -8.96
N LEU A 78 -2.30 -12.36 -8.72
CA LEU A 78 -2.50 -13.06 -7.46
C LEU A 78 -1.90 -12.31 -6.25
N HIS A 79 -0.72 -11.74 -6.42
CA HIS A 79 -0.06 -10.99 -5.36
C HIS A 79 -0.81 -9.70 -5.03
N PHE A 80 -1.23 -8.96 -6.05
CA PHE A 80 -1.93 -7.69 -5.90
C PHE A 80 -3.32 -7.90 -5.34
N ASP A 81 -4.09 -8.89 -5.79
CA ASP A 81 -5.43 -9.14 -5.24
C ASP A 81 -5.37 -9.37 -3.73
N ARG A 82 -4.46 -10.24 -3.28
CA ARG A 82 -4.23 -10.50 -1.85
C ARG A 82 -3.87 -9.22 -1.09
N ARG A 83 -2.98 -8.40 -1.66
CA ARG A 83 -2.50 -7.16 -1.04
C ARG A 83 -3.61 -6.11 -0.96
N HIS A 84 -4.32 -5.84 -2.04
CA HIS A 84 -5.40 -4.84 -2.08
C HIS A 84 -6.56 -5.23 -1.16
N THR A 85 -6.89 -6.53 -1.07
CA THR A 85 -7.90 -6.99 -0.10
C THR A 85 -7.45 -6.75 1.33
N LEU A 86 -6.18 -7.06 1.67
CA LEU A 86 -5.65 -6.77 3.00
C LEU A 86 -5.65 -5.26 3.32
N GLU A 87 -5.24 -4.42 2.37
CA GLU A 87 -5.28 -2.96 2.50
C GLU A 87 -6.72 -2.47 2.74
N THR A 88 -7.68 -2.99 1.99
CA THR A 88 -9.11 -2.64 2.13
C THR A 88 -9.64 -3.01 3.51
N LEU A 89 -9.36 -4.24 3.99
CA LEU A 89 -9.79 -4.69 5.32
C LEU A 89 -9.10 -3.96 6.47
N THR A 90 -7.86 -3.47 6.26
CA THR A 90 -7.11 -2.74 7.30
C THR A 90 -7.58 -1.30 7.46
N LEU A 91 -8.06 -0.68 6.36
CA LEU A 91 -8.52 0.70 6.35
C LEU A 91 -9.98 0.88 6.79
N ALA A 92 -10.80 -0.18 6.68
CA ALA A 92 -12.21 -0.19 7.06
C ALA A 92 -12.39 -0.17 8.59
#